data_AF-A0A955PQ92-F1
#
_entry.id   AF-A0A955PQ92-F1
#
_cell.length_a   1.000
_cell.length_b   1.000
_cell.length_c   1.000
_cell.angle_alpha   90.00
_cell.angle_beta   90.00
_cell.angle_gamma   90.00
#
_symmetry.space_group_name_H-M   'P 1'
#
loop_
_entity.id
_entity.type
_entity.pdbx_description
1 polymer ?
#
loop_
_entity_poly.entity_id
_entity_poly.type
_entity_poly.pdbx_seq_one_letter_code
_entity_poly.pdbx_strand_id
1 'polypeptide(L)'
;MNRLPVLLLVLVALGASTPCRGHGTLGSRGPLPEPFPDLGFSFPPISQKSLPNKGTQPDGPDLEVGFISRTPTYSFYRVDYPNGIPRIAFSNQGKQRWPSPGETVQFHGRVLNQGTQPSGPFSYCWKIDDATIASGTHASLDAGASTTLNQSWVWTHTMDGDRVLDNHTVSLILDPEDAIFETFENNNTVVDRTNALSFNVVLNQTIYDSLKTPLLSGEPWSPEAWIQKQTTVMNQVFADSIYPLAPNGIEERIRIDNISIQNSRPARSDDYDGQWYFDYEPRIGNGNYNPTTGIDWGLIHEWGHQVGLIDLYNLDTPPEFNPLEDQHGFPNNFEFYWPNRGIMSGGDTSPHDSRFVFSSHSGVALNRGKGYRRGYYGEYLYSIPETNHLRILDNEGNPAPGVSVELYQR
;
A
#
# COMPACT_ATOMS: atom_id res chain seq x y z
N MET A 1 -23.03 18.03 -22.22
CA MET A 1 -22.95 19.02 -21.13
C MET A 1 -22.35 18.31 -19.94
N ASN A 2 -21.05 18.53 -19.70
CA ASN A 2 -20.26 17.76 -18.74
C ASN A 2 -20.44 18.35 -17.34
N ARG A 3 -21.01 17.55 -16.42
CA ARG A 3 -21.09 17.88 -15.00
C ARG A 3 -19.86 17.32 -14.31
N LEU A 4 -19.22 18.15 -13.48
CA LEU A 4 -18.01 17.88 -12.72
C LEU A 4 -18.33 17.03 -11.48
N PRO A 5 -17.51 16.04 -11.10
CA PRO A 5 -17.57 15.45 -9.75
C PRO A 5 -16.89 16.40 -8.75
N VAL A 6 -17.58 16.66 -7.62
CA VAL A 6 -17.24 17.67 -6.60
C VAL A 6 -16.83 16.98 -5.31
N LEU A 7 -15.56 17.09 -4.90
CA LEU A 7 -15.16 16.76 -3.53
C LEU A 7 -15.86 17.73 -2.58
N LEU A 8 -16.82 17.21 -1.81
CA LEU A 8 -17.66 18.03 -0.94
C LEU A 8 -17.07 18.05 0.47
N LEU A 9 -16.33 19.11 0.79
CA LEU A 9 -16.05 19.47 2.17
C LEU A 9 -17.19 20.40 2.64
N VAL A 10 -18.03 19.92 3.55
CA VAL A 10 -19.17 20.71 4.05
C VAL A 10 -18.73 21.44 5.31
N LEU A 11 -18.32 22.70 5.15
CA LEU A 11 -18.25 23.66 6.25
C LEU A 11 -19.62 24.34 6.36
N VAL A 12 -20.35 24.09 7.45
CA VAL A 12 -21.62 24.77 7.71
C VAL A 12 -21.31 26.08 8.43
N ALA A 13 -21.29 27.19 7.69
CA ALA A 13 -21.37 28.52 8.30
C ALA A 13 -22.85 28.85 8.56
N LEU A 14 -23.24 28.95 9.83
CA LEU A 14 -24.58 29.37 10.23
C LEU A 14 -24.66 30.90 10.19
N GLY A 15 -25.25 31.47 9.14
CA GLY A 15 -25.51 32.90 9.02
C GLY A 15 -27.00 33.21 8.89
N ALA A 16 -27.53 34.03 9.79
CA ALA A 16 -28.84 34.67 9.61
C ALA A 16 -28.69 35.88 8.68
N SER A 17 -29.56 36.00 7.67
CA SER A 17 -29.39 36.90 6.52
C SER A 17 -29.85 38.34 6.75
N THR A 18 -29.13 39.31 6.19
CA THR A 18 -29.65 40.59 5.61
C THR A 18 -28.69 41.12 4.52
N PRO A 19 -29.16 41.91 3.53
CA PRO A 19 -28.46 42.11 2.26
C PRO A 19 -27.73 43.47 2.12
N CYS A 20 -26.55 43.48 1.46
CA CYS A 20 -26.21 44.26 0.24
C CYS A 20 -24.74 44.77 0.13
N ARG A 21 -24.23 44.61 -1.12
CA ARG A 21 -23.30 45.45 -1.93
C ARG A 21 -21.78 45.44 -1.68
N GLY A 22 -21.07 45.11 -2.78
CA GLY A 22 -19.77 45.73 -3.12
C GLY A 22 -18.90 44.89 -4.06
N HIS A 23 -18.82 45.27 -5.33
CA HIS A 23 -17.90 44.69 -6.33
C HIS A 23 -16.41 44.88 -5.97
N GLY A 24 -15.60 43.86 -6.24
CA GLY A 24 -14.14 43.93 -6.32
C GLY A 24 -13.61 42.93 -7.34
N THR A 25 -12.76 43.40 -8.25
CA THR A 25 -12.27 42.76 -9.48
C THR A 25 -11.29 41.61 -9.27
N LEU A 26 -11.46 40.51 -10.02
CA LEU A 26 -10.53 39.38 -10.16
C LEU A 26 -9.24 39.81 -10.87
N GLY A 27 -8.12 39.83 -10.15
CA GLY A 27 -6.78 40.03 -10.68
C GLY A 27 -5.95 38.75 -10.65
N SER A 28 -5.39 38.40 -11.81
CA SER A 28 -4.21 37.55 -12.09
C SER A 28 -4.04 36.21 -11.34
N ARG A 29 -4.00 35.13 -12.13
CA ARG A 29 -3.44 33.81 -11.78
C ARG A 29 -2.04 33.97 -11.19
N GLY A 30 -1.91 33.71 -9.89
CA GLY A 30 -0.62 33.53 -9.23
C GLY A 30 0.05 32.23 -9.67
N PRO A 31 1.38 32.11 -9.48
CA PRO A 31 2.12 30.89 -9.77
C PRO A 31 1.60 29.73 -8.91
N LEU A 32 1.85 28.50 -9.37
CA LEU A 32 1.61 27.27 -8.60
C LEU A 32 2.19 27.45 -7.19
N PRO A 33 1.49 27.00 -6.13
CA PRO A 33 2.00 27.14 -4.78
C PRO A 33 3.34 26.41 -4.69
N GLU A 34 4.34 27.16 -4.22
CA GLU A 34 5.60 26.67 -3.67
C GLU A 34 5.35 25.43 -2.77
N PRO A 35 6.30 24.49 -2.63
CA PRO A 35 6.16 23.39 -1.69
C PRO A 35 5.77 23.92 -0.31
N PHE A 36 4.64 23.45 0.21
CA PHE A 36 4.12 23.85 1.51
C PHE A 36 5.16 23.56 2.60
N PRO A 37 5.21 24.42 3.64
CA PRO A 37 6.21 24.32 4.70
C PRO A 37 6.14 22.97 5.41
N ASP A 38 7.32 22.42 5.70
CA ASP A 38 7.57 21.26 6.55
C ASP A 38 6.71 21.33 7.84
N LEU A 39 5.71 20.46 7.96
CA LEU A 39 4.68 20.48 9.01
C LEU A 39 5.16 19.89 10.35
N GLY A 40 6.41 20.19 10.74
CA GLY A 40 6.82 20.06 12.13
C GLY A 40 7.09 18.63 12.60
N PHE A 41 7.50 17.73 11.71
CA PHE A 41 8.28 16.57 12.11
C PHE A 41 9.71 17.01 12.47
N SER A 42 9.86 17.81 13.52
CA SER A 42 11.17 18.02 14.15
C SER A 42 11.53 16.76 14.92
N PHE A 43 12.18 15.82 14.25
CA PHE A 43 12.84 14.72 14.92
C PHE A 43 14.27 15.13 15.24
N PRO A 44 14.77 14.83 16.46
CA PRO A 44 16.11 15.21 16.86
C PRO A 44 17.11 14.75 15.80
N PRO A 45 18.20 15.50 15.53
CA PRO A 45 19.26 15.02 14.65
C PRO A 45 19.72 13.66 15.17
N ILE A 46 19.41 12.60 14.40
CA ILE A 46 19.69 11.24 14.84
C ILE A 46 21.18 11.04 14.65
N SER A 47 21.89 10.95 15.78
CA SER A 47 23.25 10.42 15.81
C SER A 47 23.25 9.08 15.07
N GLN A 48 24.17 8.90 14.11
CA GLN A 48 24.46 7.61 13.48
C GLN A 48 24.79 6.59 14.58
N LYS A 49 23.78 5.95 15.16
CA LYS A 49 23.99 4.77 16.00
C LYS A 49 24.34 3.67 15.03
N SER A 50 25.58 3.20 15.13
CA SER A 50 26.04 1.96 14.51
C SER A 50 25.02 0.85 14.74
N LEU A 51 24.81 0.00 13.74
CA LEU A 51 24.07 -1.26 13.89
C LEU A 51 24.56 -1.97 15.17
N PRO A 52 23.67 -2.42 16.07
CA PRO A 52 24.07 -3.26 17.18
C PRO A 52 24.84 -4.49 16.66
N ASN A 53 25.75 -5.02 17.49
CA ASN A 53 26.67 -6.11 17.14
C ASN A 53 26.02 -7.15 16.23
N LYS A 54 26.58 -7.31 15.02
CA LYS A 54 26.18 -8.33 14.06
C LYS A 54 26.33 -9.69 14.75
N GLY A 55 25.25 -10.47 14.82
CA GLY A 55 25.36 -11.88 15.17
C GLY A 55 26.33 -12.60 14.23
N THR A 56 26.71 -13.83 14.52
CA THR A 56 27.35 -14.68 13.50
C THR A 56 26.25 -15.41 12.76
N GLN A 57 26.34 -15.46 11.44
CA GLN A 57 25.41 -16.25 10.63
C GLN A 57 25.47 -17.71 11.09
N PRO A 58 24.33 -18.36 11.36
CA PRO A 58 24.29 -19.78 11.71
C PRO A 58 24.94 -20.63 10.63
N ASP A 59 25.65 -21.70 11.03
CA ASP A 59 26.24 -22.64 10.08
C ASP A 59 25.20 -23.68 9.65
N GLY A 60 25.13 -23.96 8.34
CA GLY A 60 24.17 -24.90 7.76
C GLY A 60 23.52 -24.34 6.49
N PRO A 61 22.67 -25.14 5.81
CA PRO A 61 21.80 -24.63 4.76
C PRO A 61 20.64 -23.79 5.34
N ASP A 62 20.08 -22.93 4.51
CA ASP A 62 18.89 -22.10 4.80
C ASP A 62 18.21 -21.83 3.44
N LEU A 63 17.40 -22.79 2.99
CA LEU A 63 16.52 -22.67 1.85
C LEU A 63 15.46 -21.61 2.12
N GLU A 64 15.06 -20.92 1.05
CA GLU A 64 14.09 -19.85 1.14
C GLU A 64 13.32 -19.75 -0.17
N VAL A 65 12.01 -19.51 -0.07
CA VAL A 65 11.24 -18.96 -1.18
C VAL A 65 11.24 -17.44 -1.06
N GLY A 66 12.01 -16.76 -1.89
CA GLY A 66 12.13 -15.31 -1.82
C GLY A 66 10.83 -14.61 -2.27
N PHE A 67 10.30 -15.00 -3.43
CA PHE A 67 9.04 -14.48 -3.97
C PHE A 67 8.52 -15.35 -5.12
N ILE A 68 7.26 -15.15 -5.51
CA ILE A 68 6.64 -15.78 -6.68
C ILE A 68 6.29 -14.69 -7.70
N SER A 69 6.96 -14.69 -8.85
CA SER A 69 6.59 -13.80 -9.96
C SER A 69 5.57 -14.45 -10.88
N ARG A 70 4.86 -13.66 -11.68
CA ARG A 70 3.91 -14.16 -12.68
C ARG A 70 4.15 -13.53 -14.05
N THR A 71 4.20 -14.37 -15.08
CA THR A 71 4.17 -13.94 -16.48
C THR A 71 2.96 -14.51 -17.25
N PRO A 72 2.46 -13.79 -18.27
CA PRO A 72 2.82 -12.41 -18.63
C PRO A 72 2.39 -11.41 -17.53
N THR A 73 3.05 -10.25 -17.53
CA THR A 73 2.66 -9.10 -16.71
C THR A 73 1.63 -8.26 -17.47
N TYR A 74 0.83 -7.49 -16.73
CA TYR A 74 -0.24 -6.67 -17.31
C TYR A 74 -0.14 -5.25 -16.78
N SER A 75 -0.39 -4.28 -17.65
CA SER A 75 -0.17 -2.88 -17.31
C SER A 75 -1.19 -2.37 -16.30
N PHE A 76 -0.72 -1.61 -15.32
CA PHE A 76 -1.60 -0.84 -14.44
C PHE A 76 -2.33 0.30 -15.17
N TYR A 77 -3.36 0.89 -14.54
CA TYR A 77 -4.05 2.08 -15.05
C TYR A 77 -3.19 3.35 -14.95
N ARG A 78 -2.52 3.71 -16.04
CA ARG A 78 -1.81 4.98 -16.10
C ARG A 78 -2.80 6.13 -16.31
N VAL A 79 -2.70 7.16 -15.49
CA VAL A 79 -3.60 8.32 -15.50
C VAL A 79 -2.83 9.61 -15.75
N ASP A 80 -3.35 10.43 -16.68
CA ASP A 80 -2.92 11.80 -16.92
C ASP A 80 -3.93 12.78 -16.32
N TYR A 81 -3.51 14.03 -16.09
CA TYR A 81 -4.34 15.08 -15.48
C TYR A 81 -4.51 16.31 -16.39
N PRO A 82 -5.08 16.16 -17.60
CA PRO A 82 -5.38 17.32 -18.43
C PRO A 82 -6.37 18.24 -17.69
N ASN A 83 -5.90 19.45 -17.37
CA ASN A 83 -6.65 20.45 -16.60
C ASN A 83 -7.06 19.97 -15.19
N GLY A 84 -6.23 19.13 -14.53
CA GLY A 84 -6.49 18.66 -13.17
C GLY A 84 -7.57 17.55 -13.07
N ILE A 85 -8.09 17.07 -14.19
CA ILE A 85 -9.09 16.00 -14.22
C ILE A 85 -8.39 14.68 -14.54
N PRO A 86 -8.48 13.65 -13.68
CA PRO A 86 -7.86 12.37 -13.95
C PRO A 86 -8.51 11.69 -15.16
N ARG A 87 -7.70 11.25 -16.12
CA ARG A 87 -8.13 10.44 -17.27
C ARG A 87 -7.11 9.36 -17.54
N ILE A 88 -7.57 8.16 -17.90
CA ILE A 88 -6.66 7.10 -18.37
C ILE A 88 -5.86 7.64 -19.55
N ALA A 89 -4.54 7.55 -19.43
CA ALA A 89 -3.60 7.99 -20.44
C ALA A 89 -3.92 7.32 -21.77
N PHE A 90 -3.85 8.06 -22.87
CA PHE A 90 -4.25 7.54 -24.18
C PHE A 90 -3.50 6.26 -24.56
N SER A 91 -2.20 6.20 -24.27
CA SER A 91 -1.34 5.02 -24.49
C SER A 91 -1.69 3.80 -23.62
N ASN A 92 -2.54 3.98 -22.61
CA ASN A 92 -2.93 2.96 -21.65
C ASN A 92 -4.39 2.52 -21.82
N GLN A 93 -5.16 3.13 -22.73
CA GLN A 93 -6.55 2.74 -23.01
C GLN A 93 -6.63 1.38 -23.69
N GLY A 94 -7.61 0.55 -23.29
CA GLY A 94 -7.84 -0.77 -23.89
C GLY A 94 -6.78 -1.84 -23.60
N LYS A 95 -5.76 -1.53 -22.79
CA LYS A 95 -4.79 -2.53 -22.34
C LYS A 95 -5.44 -3.52 -21.40
N GLN A 96 -5.14 -4.80 -21.60
CA GLN A 96 -5.53 -5.88 -20.69
C GLN A 96 -4.89 -5.68 -19.31
N ARG A 97 -5.66 -5.91 -18.24
CA ARG A 97 -5.27 -5.62 -16.84
C ARG A 97 -4.97 -6.86 -16.02
N TRP A 98 -5.61 -7.96 -16.36
CA TRP A 98 -5.42 -9.28 -15.78
C TRP A 98 -5.45 -10.31 -16.90
N PRO A 99 -4.90 -11.51 -16.69
CA PRO A 99 -5.12 -12.60 -17.64
C PRO A 99 -6.61 -12.80 -17.91
N SER A 100 -6.93 -13.17 -19.15
CA SER A 100 -8.30 -13.49 -19.52
C SER A 100 -8.67 -14.87 -18.95
N PRO A 101 -9.94 -15.15 -18.63
CA PRO A 101 -10.35 -16.49 -18.23
C PRO A 101 -9.92 -17.53 -19.27
N GLY A 102 -9.24 -18.59 -18.83
CA GLY A 102 -8.68 -19.63 -19.69
C GLY A 102 -7.27 -19.33 -20.24
N GLU A 103 -6.72 -18.14 -20.02
CA GLU A 103 -5.34 -17.81 -20.37
C GLU A 103 -4.37 -18.53 -19.41
N THR A 104 -3.29 -19.11 -19.95
CA THR A 104 -2.27 -19.76 -19.13
C THR A 104 -1.26 -18.72 -18.65
N VAL A 105 -1.04 -18.68 -17.33
CA VAL A 105 0.04 -17.93 -16.70
C VAL A 105 1.15 -18.86 -16.25
N GLN A 106 2.37 -18.33 -16.16
CA GLN A 106 3.51 -18.99 -15.55
C GLN A 106 3.84 -18.31 -14.22
N PHE A 107 3.87 -19.10 -13.15
CA PHE A 107 4.48 -18.71 -11.88
C PHE A 107 5.97 -19.06 -11.89
N HIS A 108 6.80 -18.17 -11.35
CA HIS A 108 8.23 -18.35 -11.20
C HIS A 108 8.62 -18.12 -9.74
N GLY A 109 8.82 -19.21 -9.01
CA GLY A 109 9.26 -19.17 -7.62
C GLY A 109 10.76 -18.97 -7.54
N ARG A 110 11.19 -17.85 -6.97
CA ARG A 110 12.60 -17.55 -6.72
C ARG A 110 13.04 -18.30 -5.46
N VAL A 111 13.92 -19.28 -5.63
CA VAL A 111 14.43 -20.11 -4.53
C VAL A 111 15.89 -19.77 -4.27
N LEU A 112 16.25 -19.61 -3.01
CA LEU A 112 17.60 -19.27 -2.57
C LEU A 112 18.07 -20.27 -1.51
N ASN A 113 19.38 -20.40 -1.36
CA ASN A 113 20.01 -20.93 -0.16
C ASN A 113 20.82 -19.80 0.48
N GLN A 114 20.28 -19.16 1.51
CA GLN A 114 20.94 -18.08 2.24
C GLN A 114 21.90 -18.59 3.31
N GLY A 115 22.05 -19.91 3.45
CA GLY A 115 22.92 -20.54 4.44
C GLY A 115 24.41 -20.44 4.09
N THR A 116 25.23 -21.06 4.92
CA THR A 116 26.69 -21.14 4.75
C THR A 116 27.14 -22.45 4.10
N GLN A 117 26.26 -23.43 3.97
CA GLN A 117 26.54 -24.76 3.39
C GLN A 117 25.59 -25.07 2.23
N PRO A 118 25.96 -25.97 1.30
CA PRO A 118 25.04 -26.49 0.29
C PRO A 118 23.83 -27.20 0.93
N SER A 119 22.64 -27.05 0.34
CA SER A 119 21.40 -27.68 0.84
C SER A 119 21.39 -29.21 0.74
N GLY A 120 22.12 -29.77 -0.24
CA GLY A 120 21.84 -31.11 -0.70
C GLY A 120 20.47 -31.21 -1.41
N PRO A 121 20.03 -32.42 -1.79
CA PRO A 121 18.77 -32.59 -2.50
C PRO A 121 17.56 -32.25 -1.63
N PHE A 122 16.63 -31.47 -2.17
CA PHE A 122 15.38 -31.09 -1.50
C PHE A 122 14.16 -31.34 -2.39
N SER A 123 13.02 -31.61 -1.77
CA SER A 123 11.71 -31.66 -2.41
C SER A 123 11.07 -30.26 -2.45
N TYR A 124 10.11 -30.06 -3.36
CA TYR A 124 9.27 -28.87 -3.37
C TYR A 124 7.86 -29.22 -3.85
N CYS A 125 6.87 -28.41 -3.46
CA CYS A 125 5.52 -28.52 -3.97
C CYS A 125 4.88 -27.17 -4.28
N TRP A 126 4.08 -27.15 -5.35
CA TRP A 126 3.22 -26.05 -5.73
C TRP A 126 1.77 -26.35 -5.37
N LYS A 127 1.09 -25.39 -4.77
CA LYS A 127 -0.33 -25.49 -4.43
C LYS A 127 -1.13 -24.35 -5.03
N ILE A 128 -2.37 -24.65 -5.41
CA ILE A 128 -3.43 -23.66 -5.66
C ILE A 128 -4.57 -23.97 -4.72
N ASP A 129 -5.01 -22.99 -3.93
CA ASP A 129 -6.06 -23.16 -2.91
C ASP A 129 -5.81 -24.39 -2.01
N ASP A 130 -4.58 -24.50 -1.49
CA ASP A 130 -4.07 -25.59 -0.66
C ASP A 130 -4.01 -26.98 -1.35
N ALA A 131 -4.55 -27.14 -2.56
CA ALA A 131 -4.46 -28.35 -3.34
C ALA A 131 -3.12 -28.41 -4.08
N THR A 132 -2.36 -29.49 -3.89
CA THR A 132 -1.11 -29.74 -4.63
C THR A 132 -1.40 -29.90 -6.11
N ILE A 133 -0.85 -29.00 -6.93
CA ILE A 133 -0.95 -29.05 -8.39
C ILE A 133 0.32 -29.61 -9.05
N ALA A 134 1.46 -29.53 -8.36
CA ALA A 134 2.71 -30.12 -8.80
C ALA A 134 3.68 -30.33 -7.62
N SER A 135 4.61 -31.25 -7.78
CA SER A 135 5.72 -31.47 -6.86
C SER A 135 6.96 -31.92 -7.63
N GLY A 136 8.13 -31.73 -7.05
CA GLY A 136 9.39 -32.14 -7.66
C GLY A 136 10.54 -32.17 -6.66
N THR A 137 11.75 -32.38 -7.19
CA THR A 137 12.98 -32.36 -6.42
C THR A 137 14.02 -31.48 -7.11
N HIS A 138 14.90 -30.86 -6.34
CA HIS A 138 16.08 -30.16 -6.83
C HIS A 138 17.33 -30.81 -6.24
N ALA A 139 18.42 -30.88 -7.01
CA ALA A 139 19.58 -31.70 -6.65
C ALA A 139 20.42 -31.11 -5.50
N SER A 140 20.66 -29.79 -5.51
CA SER A 140 21.30 -29.02 -4.43
C SER A 140 21.32 -27.54 -4.82
N LEU A 141 21.38 -26.65 -3.83
CA LEU A 141 21.80 -25.27 -4.01
C LEU A 141 23.02 -24.99 -3.13
N ASP A 142 24.08 -24.47 -3.74
CA ASP A 142 25.26 -24.01 -2.99
C ASP A 142 24.89 -22.82 -2.10
N ALA A 143 25.71 -22.56 -1.08
CA ALA A 143 25.57 -21.40 -0.20
C ALA A 143 25.54 -20.08 -1.00
N GLY A 144 24.54 -19.23 -0.75
CA GLY A 144 24.28 -18.00 -1.48
C GLY A 144 23.79 -18.18 -2.93
N ALA A 145 23.64 -19.42 -3.40
CA ALA A 145 23.12 -19.71 -4.73
C ALA A 145 21.60 -19.67 -4.74
N SER A 146 21.05 -19.68 -5.96
CA SER A 146 19.63 -19.50 -6.16
C SER A 146 19.20 -20.07 -7.51
N THR A 147 17.94 -20.47 -7.60
CA THR A 147 17.33 -21.05 -8.80
C THR A 147 15.92 -20.50 -8.99
N THR A 148 15.24 -20.94 -10.05
CA THR A 148 13.84 -20.63 -10.32
C THR A 148 13.09 -21.91 -10.59
N LEU A 149 12.03 -22.14 -9.81
CA LEU A 149 11.07 -23.21 -10.04
C LEU A 149 9.87 -22.63 -10.78
N ASN A 150 9.40 -23.30 -11.83
CA ASN A 150 8.34 -22.78 -12.68
C ASN A 150 7.10 -23.66 -12.58
N GLN A 151 5.92 -23.04 -12.60
CA GLN A 151 4.65 -23.75 -12.62
C GLN A 151 3.62 -23.04 -13.51
N SER A 152 2.99 -23.79 -14.40
CA SER A 152 1.88 -23.31 -15.22
C SER A 152 0.57 -23.37 -14.47
N TRP A 153 -0.29 -22.37 -14.67
CA TRP A 153 -1.67 -22.40 -14.20
C TRP A 153 -2.61 -21.73 -15.20
N VAL A 154 -3.79 -22.29 -15.39
CA VAL A 154 -4.84 -21.68 -16.20
C VAL A 154 -5.58 -20.68 -15.32
N TRP A 155 -5.71 -19.44 -15.78
CA TRP A 155 -6.42 -18.39 -15.08
C TRP A 155 -7.92 -18.72 -15.03
N THR A 156 -8.38 -19.15 -13.86
CA THR A 156 -9.77 -19.62 -13.63
C THR A 156 -10.67 -18.59 -12.95
N HIS A 157 -10.15 -17.39 -12.71
CA HIS A 157 -10.89 -16.32 -12.07
C HIS A 157 -12.14 -15.90 -12.84
N THR A 158 -13.17 -15.53 -12.07
CA THR A 158 -14.36 -14.86 -12.57
C THR A 158 -14.08 -13.37 -12.78
N MET A 159 -14.44 -12.86 -13.96
CA MET A 159 -14.17 -11.47 -14.37
C MET A 159 -15.47 -10.67 -14.61
N ASP A 160 -15.48 -9.40 -14.21
CA ASP A 160 -16.46 -8.38 -14.64
C ASP A 160 -15.73 -7.22 -15.30
N GLY A 161 -15.66 -7.27 -16.64
CA GLY A 161 -14.74 -6.42 -17.41
C GLY A 161 -13.29 -6.66 -16.96
N ASP A 162 -12.62 -5.59 -16.52
CA ASP A 162 -11.25 -5.65 -15.98
C ASP A 162 -11.18 -6.11 -14.51
N ARG A 163 -12.30 -6.38 -13.85
CA ARG A 163 -12.34 -6.68 -12.40
C ARG A 163 -12.28 -8.18 -12.13
N VAL A 164 -11.35 -8.62 -11.30
CA VAL A 164 -11.34 -9.97 -10.72
C VAL A 164 -12.30 -10.05 -9.53
N LEU A 165 -13.20 -11.03 -9.49
CA LEU A 165 -14.26 -11.11 -8.46
C LEU A 165 -13.99 -12.10 -7.34
N ASP A 166 -13.25 -13.17 -7.63
CA ASP A 166 -12.91 -14.26 -6.72
C ASP A 166 -11.42 -14.22 -6.33
N ASN A 167 -11.05 -15.03 -5.35
CA ASN A 167 -9.67 -15.12 -4.86
C ASN A 167 -9.20 -16.57 -4.99
N HIS A 168 -7.99 -16.74 -5.51
CA HIS A 168 -7.25 -17.99 -5.41
C HIS A 168 -5.90 -17.70 -4.73
N THR A 169 -5.30 -18.71 -4.13
CA THR A 169 -3.93 -18.63 -3.62
C THR A 169 -2.99 -19.45 -4.48
N VAL A 170 -1.73 -19.01 -4.57
CA VAL A 170 -0.61 -19.82 -5.06
C VAL A 170 0.41 -19.94 -3.94
N SER A 171 0.89 -21.15 -3.72
CA SER A 171 1.95 -21.42 -2.75
C SER A 171 3.08 -22.20 -3.39
N LEU A 172 4.31 -21.82 -3.04
CA LEU A 172 5.50 -22.65 -3.22
C LEU A 172 6.04 -22.99 -1.84
N ILE A 173 6.26 -24.28 -1.60
CA ILE A 173 6.79 -24.82 -0.36
C ILE A 173 8.03 -25.64 -0.70
N LEU A 174 9.14 -25.33 -0.05
CA LEU A 174 10.37 -26.12 -0.09
C LEU A 174 10.39 -27.08 1.09
N ASP A 175 11.02 -28.23 0.87
CA ASP A 175 11.16 -29.29 1.88
C ASP A 175 9.89 -29.54 2.72
N PRO A 176 8.73 -29.81 2.09
CA PRO A 176 7.47 -29.98 2.82
C PRO A 176 7.47 -31.15 3.81
N GLU A 177 8.46 -32.04 3.75
CA GLU A 177 8.65 -33.16 4.67
C GLU A 177 9.61 -32.86 5.82
N ASP A 178 10.19 -31.65 5.90
CA ASP A 178 11.13 -31.23 6.95
C ASP A 178 12.33 -32.20 7.04
N ALA A 179 12.88 -32.57 5.89
CA ALA A 179 13.94 -33.57 5.75
C ALA A 179 15.36 -32.96 5.83
N ILE A 180 15.49 -31.67 5.55
CA ILE A 180 16.73 -30.90 5.66
C ILE A 180 16.64 -30.12 6.96
N PHE A 181 17.66 -30.24 7.80
CA PHE A 181 17.75 -29.41 8.99
C PHE A 181 18.26 -28.02 8.61
N GLU A 182 17.41 -27.01 8.78
CA GLU A 182 17.75 -25.62 8.55
C GLU A 182 17.64 -24.81 9.86
N THR A 183 18.30 -23.65 9.91
CA THR A 183 18.14 -22.78 11.09
C THR A 183 16.82 -22.03 11.08
N PHE A 184 16.30 -21.72 9.88
CA PHE A 184 15.07 -20.99 9.70
C PHE A 184 14.17 -21.82 8.80
N GLU A 185 13.08 -22.37 9.36
CA GLU A 185 12.09 -23.13 8.59
C GLU A 185 10.90 -22.25 8.16
N ASN A 186 10.84 -21.02 8.66
CA ASN A 186 9.71 -20.10 8.49
C ASN A 186 9.76 -19.28 7.20
N ASN A 187 10.82 -19.41 6.41
CA ASN A 187 11.07 -18.79 5.10
C ASN A 187 11.01 -19.80 3.93
N ASN A 188 10.74 -21.08 4.23
CA ASN A 188 10.59 -22.14 3.23
C ASN A 188 9.27 -22.11 2.45
N THR A 189 8.37 -21.16 2.76
CA THR A 189 7.05 -21.05 2.11
C THR A 189 6.70 -19.60 1.80
N VAL A 190 6.21 -19.37 0.58
CA VAL A 190 5.49 -18.14 0.21
C VAL A 190 4.08 -18.52 -0.26
N VAL A 191 3.09 -17.77 0.22
CA VAL A 191 1.69 -17.86 -0.20
C VAL A 191 1.20 -16.49 -0.63
N ASP A 192 0.81 -16.39 -1.89
CA ASP A 192 0.28 -15.15 -2.46
C ASP A 192 -1.16 -15.36 -2.92
N ARG A 193 -1.98 -14.31 -2.86
CA ARG A 193 -3.19 -14.29 -3.67
C ARG A 193 -2.83 -14.07 -5.13
N THR A 194 -3.39 -14.87 -6.02
CA THR A 194 -3.17 -14.76 -7.47
C THR A 194 -3.66 -13.42 -8.03
N ASN A 195 -4.65 -12.80 -7.38
CA ASN A 195 -5.18 -11.47 -7.72
C ASN A 195 -4.57 -10.33 -6.87
N ALA A 196 -3.58 -10.59 -6.02
CA ALA A 196 -2.91 -9.53 -5.26
C ALA A 196 -2.17 -8.55 -6.18
N LEU A 197 -2.12 -7.30 -5.74
CA LEU A 197 -1.39 -6.22 -6.38
C LEU A 197 0.11 -6.51 -6.36
N SER A 198 0.75 -6.47 -7.54
CA SER A 198 2.14 -6.89 -7.71
C SER A 198 3.11 -5.75 -7.45
N PHE A 199 4.11 -6.00 -6.60
CA PHE A 199 5.15 -5.04 -6.25
C PHE A 199 6.49 -5.42 -6.86
N ASN A 200 7.17 -4.41 -7.40
CA ASN A 200 8.57 -4.47 -7.77
C ASN A 200 9.41 -3.75 -6.71
N VAL A 201 10.21 -4.49 -5.97
CA VAL A 201 11.12 -3.95 -4.96
C VAL A 201 12.53 -3.92 -5.53
N VAL A 202 13.16 -2.75 -5.46
CA VAL A 202 14.50 -2.54 -5.98
C VAL A 202 15.39 -2.03 -4.85
N LEU A 203 16.56 -2.64 -4.69
CA LEU A 203 17.51 -2.28 -3.66
C LEU A 203 18.82 -1.82 -4.27
N ASN A 204 19.43 -0.80 -3.69
CA ASN A 204 20.85 -0.56 -3.89
C ASN A 204 21.67 -1.73 -3.30
N GLN A 205 22.79 -2.11 -3.94
CA GLN A 205 23.65 -3.21 -3.48
C GLN A 205 24.05 -3.08 -2.01
N THR A 206 24.39 -1.87 -1.56
CA THR A 206 24.80 -1.62 -0.17
C THR A 206 23.66 -1.91 0.81
N ILE A 207 22.42 -1.60 0.43
CA ILE A 207 21.24 -1.83 1.26
C ILE A 207 20.88 -3.32 1.27
N TYR A 208 20.96 -3.99 0.12
CA TYR A 208 20.78 -5.43 0.04
C TYR A 208 21.77 -6.17 0.97
N ASP A 209 23.06 -5.83 0.90
CA ASP A 209 24.08 -6.45 1.76
C ASP A 209 23.89 -6.11 3.24
N SER A 210 23.35 -4.93 3.55
CA SER A 210 23.03 -4.56 4.93
C SER A 210 21.86 -5.40 5.47
N LEU A 211 20.81 -5.61 4.67
CA LEU A 211 19.61 -6.35 5.08
C LEU A 211 19.85 -7.84 5.30
N LYS A 212 20.91 -8.43 4.73
CA LYS A 212 21.34 -9.82 5.02
C LYS A 212 21.59 -10.07 6.49
N THR A 213 22.03 -9.06 7.25
CA THR A 213 22.24 -9.22 8.69
C THR A 213 20.97 -8.80 9.43
N PRO A 214 20.24 -9.71 10.09
CA PRO A 214 19.05 -9.35 10.84
C PRO A 214 19.43 -8.57 12.11
N LEU A 215 18.52 -7.70 12.56
CA LEU A 215 18.65 -6.98 13.83
C LEU A 215 18.08 -7.74 15.02
N LEU A 216 17.17 -8.68 14.76
CA LEU A 216 16.49 -9.48 15.76
C LEU A 216 17.02 -10.92 15.71
N SER A 217 17.22 -11.50 16.88
CA SER A 217 17.56 -12.92 16.99
C SER A 217 16.38 -13.77 16.54
N GLY A 218 16.64 -14.83 15.78
CA GLY A 218 15.60 -15.72 15.23
C GLY A 218 14.99 -15.28 13.91
N GLU A 219 15.47 -14.18 13.31
CA GLU A 219 15.08 -13.80 11.95
C GLU A 219 16.08 -14.35 10.91
N PRO A 220 15.62 -14.72 9.70
CA PRO A 220 16.48 -15.19 8.63
C PRO A 220 17.54 -14.15 8.20
N TRP A 221 18.67 -14.64 7.68
CA TRP A 221 19.77 -13.82 7.18
C TRP A 221 19.55 -13.37 5.73
N SER A 222 18.35 -12.84 5.47
CA SER A 222 17.83 -12.65 4.12
C SER A 222 17.09 -11.32 3.94
N PRO A 223 17.51 -10.49 2.95
CA PRO A 223 16.73 -9.33 2.52
C PRO A 223 15.33 -9.72 2.03
N GLU A 224 15.20 -10.83 1.30
CA GLU A 224 13.94 -11.37 0.81
C GLU A 224 12.97 -11.66 1.96
N ALA A 225 13.42 -12.40 2.99
CA ALA A 225 12.62 -12.68 4.17
C ALA A 225 12.19 -11.40 4.91
N TRP A 226 13.09 -10.41 5.04
CA TRP A 226 12.72 -9.14 5.65
C TRP A 226 11.63 -8.40 4.87
N ILE A 227 11.70 -8.38 3.53
CA ILE A 227 10.69 -7.77 2.66
C ILE A 227 9.37 -8.56 2.74
N GLN A 228 9.42 -9.89 2.74
CA GLN A 228 8.25 -10.74 2.87
C GLN A 228 7.56 -10.56 4.22
N LYS A 229 8.32 -10.34 5.28
CA LYS A 229 7.77 -9.98 6.59
C LYS A 229 6.98 -8.68 6.56
N GLN A 230 7.49 -7.61 5.91
CA GLN A 230 6.74 -6.36 5.77
C GLN A 230 5.45 -6.56 4.95
N THR A 231 5.53 -7.34 3.87
CA THR A 231 4.40 -7.71 3.01
C THR A 231 3.33 -8.47 3.78
N THR A 232 3.76 -9.46 4.57
CA THR A 232 2.89 -10.27 5.44
C THR A 232 2.18 -9.40 6.46
N VAL A 233 2.91 -8.51 7.14
CA VAL A 233 2.32 -7.59 8.12
C VAL A 233 1.34 -6.62 7.46
N MET A 234 1.66 -6.04 6.30
CA MET A 234 0.71 -5.17 5.61
C MET A 234 -0.57 -5.92 5.22
N ASN A 235 -0.46 -7.15 4.70
CA ASN A 235 -1.60 -8.00 4.36
C ASN A 235 -2.42 -8.42 5.59
N GLN A 236 -1.77 -8.64 6.73
CA GLN A 236 -2.43 -8.91 8.00
C GLN A 236 -3.17 -7.68 8.51
N VAL A 237 -2.52 -6.51 8.51
CA VAL A 237 -3.13 -5.25 8.91
C VAL A 237 -4.31 -4.89 8.00
N PHE A 238 -4.24 -5.19 6.70
CA PHE A 238 -5.40 -5.13 5.82
C PHE A 238 -6.55 -6.00 6.33
N ALA A 239 -6.31 -7.27 6.64
CA ALA A 239 -7.32 -8.17 7.18
C ALA A 239 -7.92 -7.66 8.51
N ASP A 240 -7.08 -7.14 9.39
CA ASP A 240 -7.46 -6.71 10.75
C ASP A 240 -8.13 -5.33 10.80
N SER A 241 -8.06 -4.56 9.70
CA SER A 241 -8.69 -3.24 9.57
C SER A 241 -10.21 -3.36 9.36
N ILE A 242 -10.89 -3.94 10.34
CA ILE A 242 -12.33 -4.28 10.35
C ILE A 242 -13.13 -3.10 10.91
N TYR A 243 -14.19 -2.72 10.19
CA TYR A 243 -15.08 -1.61 10.53
C TYR A 243 -16.53 -1.92 10.13
N PRO A 244 -17.55 -1.20 10.62
CA PRO A 244 -18.92 -1.37 10.14
C PRO A 244 -19.07 -1.23 8.62
N LEU A 245 -18.27 -0.38 7.97
CA LEU A 245 -18.25 -0.18 6.51
C LEU A 245 -17.29 -1.12 5.76
N ALA A 246 -16.48 -1.89 6.50
CA ALA A 246 -15.55 -2.89 5.96
C ALA A 246 -15.54 -4.11 6.91
N PRO A 247 -16.66 -4.86 7.00
CA PRO A 247 -16.85 -5.89 8.04
C PRO A 247 -15.92 -7.10 7.89
N ASN A 248 -15.34 -7.30 6.70
CA ASN A 248 -14.37 -8.35 6.41
C ASN A 248 -12.92 -7.83 6.39
N GLY A 249 -12.69 -6.62 6.91
CA GLY A 249 -11.44 -5.90 6.76
C GLY A 249 -11.23 -5.35 5.35
N ILE A 250 -10.01 -4.94 5.04
CA ILE A 250 -9.57 -4.71 3.67
C ILE A 250 -9.38 -6.07 3.01
N GLU A 251 -10.07 -6.28 1.91
CA GLU A 251 -10.05 -7.53 1.17
C GLU A 251 -9.00 -7.57 0.06
N GLU A 252 -8.34 -6.44 -0.24
CA GLU A 252 -7.21 -6.38 -1.17
C GLU A 252 -5.95 -6.98 -0.54
N ARG A 253 -5.02 -7.50 -1.35
CA ARG A 253 -3.69 -7.94 -0.88
C ARG A 253 -2.59 -7.43 -1.80
N ILE A 254 -1.39 -7.32 -1.26
CA ILE A 254 -0.17 -7.10 -2.04
C ILE A 254 0.65 -8.38 -2.10
N ARG A 255 1.49 -8.49 -3.12
CA ARG A 255 2.51 -9.53 -3.23
C ARG A 255 3.78 -8.98 -3.85
N ILE A 256 4.91 -9.58 -3.52
CA ILE A 256 6.18 -9.27 -4.17
C ILE A 256 6.29 -10.08 -5.45
N ASP A 257 6.34 -9.39 -6.59
CA ASP A 257 6.50 -10.05 -7.90
C ASP A 257 7.95 -10.01 -8.36
N ASN A 258 8.74 -9.04 -7.88
CA ASN A 258 10.16 -8.97 -8.19
C ASN A 258 10.96 -8.29 -7.06
N ILE A 259 12.13 -8.85 -6.77
CA ILE A 259 13.19 -8.20 -6.00
C ILE A 259 14.43 -8.11 -6.90
N SER A 260 14.96 -6.91 -7.10
CA SER A 260 16.16 -6.70 -7.93
C SER A 260 17.16 -5.75 -7.29
N ILE A 261 18.43 -5.89 -7.66
CA ILE A 261 19.51 -5.04 -7.17
C ILE A 261 19.93 -4.08 -8.29
N GLN A 262 19.81 -2.78 -8.03
CA GLN A 262 20.22 -1.72 -8.96
C GLN A 262 20.84 -0.56 -8.19
N ASN A 263 21.98 -0.06 -8.67
CA ASN A 263 22.73 0.99 -7.97
C ASN A 263 22.12 2.40 -8.12
N SER A 264 21.13 2.55 -8.99
CA SER A 264 20.38 3.79 -9.21
C SER A 264 18.89 3.53 -9.27
N ARG A 265 18.09 4.56 -8.97
CA ARG A 265 16.64 4.48 -8.99
C ARG A 265 16.14 4.11 -10.40
N PRO A 266 15.43 2.99 -10.58
CA PRO A 266 14.87 2.62 -11.87
C PRO A 266 13.72 3.54 -12.26
N ALA A 267 13.48 3.66 -13.56
CA ALA A 267 12.23 4.22 -14.06
C ALA A 267 11.04 3.40 -13.55
N ARG A 268 9.88 4.05 -13.37
CA ARG A 268 8.65 3.35 -13.01
C ARG A 268 8.25 2.43 -14.16
N SER A 269 8.09 1.14 -13.89
CA SER A 269 7.51 0.19 -14.84
C SER A 269 5.98 0.25 -14.80
N ASP A 270 5.34 0.06 -15.94
CA ASP A 270 3.88 -0.05 -16.06
C ASP A 270 3.36 -1.44 -15.65
N ASP A 271 4.24 -2.41 -15.43
CA ASP A 271 3.90 -3.84 -15.26
C ASP A 271 3.52 -4.22 -13.81
N TYR A 272 3.81 -3.34 -12.86
CA TYR A 272 3.60 -3.55 -11.43
C TYR A 272 2.66 -2.49 -10.89
N ASP A 273 1.81 -2.88 -9.94
CA ASP A 273 0.91 -1.96 -9.25
C ASP A 273 1.71 -1.01 -8.35
N GLY A 274 2.73 -1.54 -7.66
CA GLY A 274 3.65 -0.78 -6.82
C GLY A 274 5.11 -0.93 -7.24
N GLN A 275 5.91 0.14 -7.07
CA GLN A 275 7.36 0.06 -7.19
C GLN A 275 8.06 0.85 -6.09
N TRP A 276 8.98 0.21 -5.38
CA TRP A 276 9.73 0.83 -4.30
C TRP A 276 11.24 0.68 -4.52
N TYR A 277 12.00 1.74 -4.25
CA TYR A 277 13.45 1.75 -4.36
C TYR A 277 14.08 2.09 -3.01
N PHE A 278 14.90 1.20 -2.48
CA PHE A 278 15.67 1.42 -1.26
C PHE A 278 17.07 1.95 -1.60
N ASP A 279 17.29 3.24 -1.33
CA ASP A 279 18.60 3.90 -1.33
C ASP A 279 19.09 4.30 0.07
N TYR A 280 18.35 3.92 1.10
CA TYR A 280 18.71 4.10 2.50
C TYR A 280 18.48 2.82 3.30
N GLU A 281 19.10 2.73 4.47
CA GLU A 281 18.93 1.60 5.40
C GLU A 281 17.66 1.84 6.25
N PRO A 282 16.55 1.11 6.01
CA PRO A 282 15.27 1.40 6.64
C PRO A 282 15.24 1.15 8.15
N ARG A 283 16.20 0.38 8.68
CA ARG A 283 16.21 -0.04 10.09
C ARG A 283 17.00 0.89 11.00
N ILE A 284 17.71 1.88 10.45
CA ILE A 284 18.52 2.84 11.20
C ILE A 284 18.00 4.25 10.94
N GLY A 285 17.78 5.02 12.02
CA GLY A 285 17.39 6.43 11.90
C GLY A 285 15.97 6.67 11.38
N ASN A 286 15.19 5.62 11.16
CA ASN A 286 13.77 5.71 10.85
C ASN A 286 12.95 5.63 12.15
N GLY A 287 12.27 6.74 12.51
CA GLY A 287 11.40 6.79 13.69
C GLY A 287 10.16 5.89 13.60
N ASN A 288 9.83 5.39 12.42
CA ASN A 288 8.71 4.48 12.17
C ASN A 288 9.13 3.00 12.13
N TYR A 289 10.42 2.71 12.17
CA TYR A 289 10.90 1.34 12.34
C TYR A 289 10.74 0.92 13.80
N ASN A 290 10.03 -0.17 14.03
CA ASN A 290 9.90 -0.76 15.35
C ASN A 290 11.01 -1.82 15.54
N PRO A 291 12.07 -1.52 16.32
CA PRO A 291 13.21 -2.42 16.47
C PRO A 291 12.90 -3.67 17.30
N THR A 292 11.77 -3.72 18.00
CA THR A 292 11.33 -4.89 18.78
C THR A 292 10.65 -5.92 17.90
N THR A 293 9.89 -5.48 16.90
CA THR A 293 9.15 -6.37 15.98
C THR A 293 9.82 -6.52 14.62
N GLY A 294 10.73 -5.61 14.27
CA GLY A 294 11.40 -5.56 12.99
C GLY A 294 10.53 -5.00 11.85
N ILE A 295 9.42 -4.35 12.19
CA ILE A 295 8.45 -3.81 11.24
C ILE A 295 8.74 -2.34 10.93
N ASP A 296 8.77 -2.00 9.65
CA ASP A 296 8.85 -0.62 9.18
C ASP A 296 7.45 -0.09 8.87
N TRP A 297 6.85 0.60 9.83
CA TRP A 297 5.53 1.21 9.65
C TRP A 297 5.54 2.38 8.67
N GLY A 298 6.71 3.00 8.46
CA GLY A 298 6.90 4.01 7.41
C GLY A 298 6.82 3.36 6.04
N LEU A 299 7.50 2.23 5.84
CA LEU A 299 7.38 1.47 4.60
C LEU A 299 5.94 1.03 4.31
N ILE A 300 5.23 0.52 5.32
CA ILE A 300 3.81 0.11 5.15
C ILE A 300 2.93 1.31 4.78
N HIS A 301 3.17 2.49 5.35
CA HIS A 301 2.51 3.74 4.96
C HIS A 301 2.78 4.07 3.48
N GLU A 302 4.05 4.04 3.08
CA GLU A 302 4.46 4.35 1.71
C GLU A 302 3.94 3.32 0.68
N TRP A 303 3.88 2.05 1.06
CA TRP A 303 3.24 1.00 0.27
C TRP A 303 1.71 1.17 0.22
N GLY A 304 1.12 1.77 1.26
CA GLY A 304 -0.26 2.27 1.23
C GLY A 304 -0.50 3.22 0.06
N HIS A 305 0.44 4.14 -0.21
CA HIS A 305 0.36 4.96 -1.41
C HIS A 305 0.40 4.11 -2.67
N GLN A 306 1.33 3.16 -2.80
CA GLN A 306 1.46 2.31 -4.00
C GLN A 306 0.16 1.58 -4.38
N VAL A 307 -0.74 1.31 -3.42
CA VAL A 307 -2.05 0.68 -3.67
C VAL A 307 -3.20 1.67 -3.86
N GLY A 308 -2.92 2.97 -4.01
CA GLY A 308 -3.91 4.00 -4.34
C GLY A 308 -4.38 4.86 -3.17
N LEU A 309 -3.83 4.69 -1.95
CA LEU A 309 -4.19 5.54 -0.82
C LEU A 309 -3.49 6.90 -0.87
N ILE A 310 -4.13 7.90 -0.27
CA ILE A 310 -3.53 9.21 -0.05
C ILE A 310 -3.28 9.40 1.44
N ASP A 311 -2.45 10.37 1.75
CA ASP A 311 -2.34 10.95 3.07
C ASP A 311 -3.65 11.64 3.44
N LEU A 312 -4.39 11.04 4.37
CA LEU A 312 -5.73 11.50 4.71
C LEU A 312 -5.74 12.81 5.51
N TYR A 313 -4.60 13.21 6.10
CA TYR A 313 -4.46 14.54 6.70
C TYR A 313 -4.52 15.66 5.66
N ASN A 314 -4.40 15.39 4.35
CA ASN A 314 -4.69 16.40 3.33
C ASN A 314 -6.17 16.84 3.33
N LEU A 315 -7.05 16.06 3.99
CA LEU A 315 -8.44 16.42 4.21
C LEU A 315 -8.66 17.19 5.52
N ASP A 316 -7.62 17.35 6.34
CA ASP A 316 -7.69 18.21 7.52
C ASP A 316 -7.88 19.67 7.09
N THR A 317 -8.66 20.40 7.87
CA THR A 317 -8.94 21.82 7.70
C THR A 317 -8.59 22.53 9.00
N PRO A 318 -7.31 22.87 9.23
CA PRO A 318 -6.91 23.67 10.38
C PRO A 318 -7.52 25.09 10.28
N PRO A 319 -7.66 25.82 11.39
CA PRO A 319 -8.29 27.15 11.40
C PRO A 319 -7.67 28.12 10.39
N GLU A 320 -6.35 28.11 10.23
CA GLU A 320 -5.63 28.98 9.29
C GLU A 320 -5.93 28.69 7.81
N PHE A 321 -6.50 27.53 7.49
CA PHE A 321 -6.92 27.16 6.13
C PHE A 321 -8.43 27.31 5.91
N ASN A 322 -9.17 27.80 6.91
CA ASN A 322 -10.58 28.14 6.79
C ASN A 322 -10.73 29.62 6.44
N PRO A 323 -11.02 29.98 5.18
CA PRO A 323 -11.12 31.38 4.76
C PRO A 323 -12.46 32.02 5.13
N LEU A 324 -13.38 31.28 5.75
CA LEU A 324 -14.72 31.78 6.06
C LEU A 324 -14.67 32.73 7.25
N GLU A 325 -15.47 33.79 7.20
CA GLU A 325 -15.68 34.70 8.31
C GLU A 325 -17.01 34.40 9.01
N ASP A 326 -17.12 34.72 10.29
CA ASP A 326 -18.39 34.72 11.00
C ASP A 326 -19.28 35.92 10.59
N GLN A 327 -20.49 35.99 11.15
CA GLN A 327 -21.44 37.07 10.86
C GLN A 327 -20.95 38.49 11.23
N HIS A 328 -19.84 38.60 11.96
CA HIS A 328 -19.22 39.85 12.38
C HIS A 328 -17.94 40.18 11.58
N GLY A 329 -17.57 39.35 10.60
CA GLY A 329 -16.37 39.52 9.79
C GLY A 329 -15.09 39.04 10.47
N PHE A 330 -15.19 38.23 11.53
CA PHE A 330 -14.01 37.63 12.17
C PHE A 330 -13.69 36.26 11.54
N PRO A 331 -12.41 35.85 11.47
CA PRO A 331 -12.04 34.53 10.99
C PRO A 331 -12.78 33.42 11.74
N ASN A 332 -13.34 32.48 10.98
CA ASN A 332 -14.03 31.33 11.52
C ASN A 332 -13.00 30.30 12.02
N ASN A 333 -12.90 30.13 13.34
CA ASN A 333 -11.95 29.22 13.97
C ASN A 333 -12.43 27.75 14.05
N PHE A 334 -13.46 27.37 13.28
CA PHE A 334 -13.82 25.96 13.15
C PHE A 334 -12.76 25.20 12.37
N GLU A 335 -12.31 24.10 12.95
CA GLU A 335 -11.35 23.19 12.37
C GLU A 335 -11.96 21.80 12.14
N PHE A 336 -11.35 21.06 11.23
CA PHE A 336 -11.57 19.64 11.08
C PHE A 336 -10.23 18.92 11.14
N TYR A 337 -10.11 18.00 12.07
CA TYR A 337 -9.04 17.03 12.14
C TYR A 337 -9.63 15.64 12.32
N TRP A 338 -8.99 14.66 11.70
CA TRP A 338 -9.31 13.25 11.98
C TRP A 338 -9.02 12.90 13.46
N PRO A 339 -10.01 12.35 14.20
CA PRO A 339 -9.88 12.12 15.65
C PRO A 339 -8.98 10.92 15.99
N ASN A 340 -9.12 9.80 15.27
CA ASN A 340 -8.36 8.57 15.49
C ASN A 340 -7.61 8.18 14.22
N ARG A 341 -6.41 8.74 14.05
CA ARG A 341 -5.62 8.62 12.82
C ARG A 341 -4.98 7.25 12.70
N GLY A 342 -5.12 6.63 11.54
CA GLY A 342 -4.46 5.35 11.22
C GLY A 342 -3.12 5.53 10.50
N ILE A 343 -2.69 4.48 9.80
CA ILE A 343 -1.43 4.44 9.04
C ILE A 343 -1.33 5.59 8.05
N MET A 344 -2.41 5.96 7.36
CA MET A 344 -2.44 7.09 6.41
C MET A 344 -2.62 8.46 7.10
N SER A 345 -2.31 8.55 8.39
CA SER A 345 -2.33 9.75 9.21
C SER A 345 -3.66 10.52 9.20
N GLY A 346 -4.77 9.82 8.96
CA GLY A 346 -6.13 10.33 8.97
C GLY A 346 -7.17 9.20 8.93
N GLY A 347 -8.42 9.57 8.72
CA GLY A 347 -9.59 8.69 8.86
C GLY A 347 -9.98 8.46 10.33
N ASP A 348 -10.85 7.48 10.56
CA ASP A 348 -11.20 7.01 11.91
C ASP A 348 -10.88 5.53 12.04
N THR A 349 -10.01 5.20 13.00
CA THR A 349 -9.64 3.83 13.37
C THR A 349 -10.51 3.22 14.46
N SER A 350 -11.50 3.94 15.02
CA SER A 350 -12.43 3.35 15.99
C SER A 350 -13.14 2.10 15.41
N PRO A 351 -13.27 1.01 16.18
CA PRO A 351 -12.99 0.88 17.62
C PRO A 351 -11.56 0.42 17.96
N HIS A 352 -10.64 0.36 16.98
CA HIS A 352 -9.26 -0.07 17.24
C HIS A 352 -8.48 0.97 18.04
N ASP A 353 -7.78 0.52 19.08
CA ASP A 353 -6.86 1.34 19.88
C ASP A 353 -5.43 1.22 19.35
N SER A 354 -5.25 1.49 18.06
CA SER A 354 -3.95 1.43 17.40
C SER A 354 -3.88 2.40 16.23
N ARG A 355 -2.75 3.11 16.11
CA ARG A 355 -2.39 3.91 14.94
C ARG A 355 -1.79 3.08 13.79
N PHE A 356 -1.51 1.80 14.03
CA PHE A 356 -0.89 0.88 13.08
C PHE A 356 -1.92 0.01 12.35
N VAL A 357 -3.12 0.55 12.14
CA VAL A 357 -4.16 -0.02 11.28
C VAL A 357 -4.55 0.97 10.17
N PHE A 358 -5.08 0.48 9.06
CA PHE A 358 -5.70 1.35 8.07
C PHE A 358 -7.07 1.79 8.58
N SER A 359 -7.42 3.06 8.41
CA SER A 359 -8.68 3.61 8.90
C SER A 359 -9.89 3.07 8.12
N SER A 360 -11.09 3.25 8.67
CA SER A 360 -12.35 2.93 7.97
C SER A 360 -12.43 3.54 6.57
N HIS A 361 -11.91 4.76 6.40
CA HIS A 361 -11.85 5.46 5.12
C HIS A 361 -10.97 4.73 4.10
N SER A 362 -9.74 4.39 4.48
CA SER A 362 -8.83 3.58 3.65
C SER A 362 -9.41 2.19 3.36
N GLY A 363 -10.11 1.61 4.34
CA GLY A 363 -10.80 0.33 4.22
C GLY A 363 -11.81 0.30 3.09
N VAL A 364 -12.74 1.25 3.12
CA VAL A 364 -13.78 1.40 2.08
C VAL A 364 -13.17 1.74 0.74
N ALA A 365 -12.16 2.61 0.71
CA ALA A 365 -11.46 3.01 -0.51
C ALA A 365 -10.89 1.79 -1.26
N LEU A 366 -10.10 0.96 -0.58
CA LEU A 366 -9.49 -0.23 -1.19
C LEU A 366 -10.53 -1.29 -1.57
N ASN A 367 -11.55 -1.50 -0.74
CA ASN A 367 -12.61 -2.48 -1.03
C ASN A 367 -13.46 -2.09 -2.24
N ARG A 368 -13.72 -0.79 -2.45
CA ARG A 368 -14.41 -0.32 -3.68
C ARG A 368 -13.62 -0.61 -4.93
N GLY A 369 -12.30 -0.48 -4.87
CA GLY A 369 -11.41 -0.74 -5.98
C GLY A 369 -11.02 -2.22 -6.16
N LYS A 370 -11.37 -3.12 -5.23
CA LYS A 370 -10.86 -4.50 -5.18
C LYS A 370 -11.03 -5.22 -6.53
N GLY A 371 -9.96 -5.88 -6.97
CA GLY A 371 -9.95 -6.69 -8.19
C GLY A 371 -9.57 -5.91 -9.45
N TYR A 372 -9.42 -4.59 -9.36
CA TYR A 372 -8.77 -3.78 -10.40
C TYR A 372 -7.28 -3.63 -10.11
N ARG A 373 -6.47 -3.51 -11.16
CA ARG A 373 -5.06 -3.07 -11.05
C ARG A 373 -4.99 -1.65 -10.48
N ARG A 374 -3.87 -1.26 -9.84
CA ARG A 374 -3.67 0.07 -9.24
C ARG A 374 -2.67 0.91 -9.99
N GLY A 375 -3.02 2.17 -10.20
CA GLY A 375 -2.13 3.14 -10.84
C GLY A 375 -2.26 4.56 -10.38
N TYR A 376 -3.28 4.84 -9.58
CA TYR A 376 -3.77 6.17 -9.29
C TYR A 376 -3.98 6.34 -7.79
N TYR A 377 -3.43 7.42 -7.23
CA TYR A 377 -3.64 7.77 -5.83
C TYR A 377 -4.94 8.55 -5.68
N GLY A 378 -5.80 8.13 -4.75
CA GLY A 378 -7.02 8.86 -4.40
C GLY A 378 -8.19 8.68 -5.37
N GLU A 379 -8.22 7.61 -6.18
CA GLU A 379 -9.33 7.34 -7.15
C GLU A 379 -10.69 7.38 -6.47
N TYR A 380 -10.75 6.81 -5.27
CA TYR A 380 -11.94 6.75 -4.46
C TYR A 380 -12.46 8.13 -4.03
N LEU A 381 -11.64 9.19 -4.05
CA LEU A 381 -12.09 10.55 -3.75
C LEU A 381 -13.06 11.09 -4.82
N TYR A 382 -13.02 10.52 -6.03
CA TYR A 382 -13.97 10.81 -7.10
C TYR A 382 -15.22 9.91 -7.06
N SER A 383 -15.26 8.94 -6.14
CA SER A 383 -16.37 8.01 -5.95
C SER A 383 -17.50 8.64 -5.09
N ILE A 384 -17.93 9.82 -5.50
CA ILE A 384 -18.89 10.67 -4.80
C ILE A 384 -20.29 10.37 -5.36
N PRO A 385 -21.32 10.20 -4.51
CA PRO A 385 -22.69 9.97 -4.98
C PRO A 385 -23.19 11.10 -5.87
N GLU A 386 -24.03 10.77 -6.86
CA GLU A 386 -24.70 11.77 -7.71
C GLU A 386 -25.61 12.71 -6.93
N THR A 387 -26.16 12.22 -5.81
CA THR A 387 -27.00 12.98 -4.89
C THR A 387 -26.44 12.88 -3.49
N ASN A 388 -26.17 14.03 -2.87
CA ASN A 388 -25.72 14.13 -1.49
C ASN A 388 -26.82 14.85 -0.69
N HIS A 389 -27.19 14.28 0.47
CA HIS A 389 -28.18 14.87 1.37
C HIS A 389 -27.46 15.38 2.63
N LEU A 390 -27.68 16.65 2.97
CA LEU A 390 -27.12 17.26 4.16
C LEU A 390 -28.20 17.38 5.23
N ARG A 391 -27.88 16.96 6.45
CA ARG A 391 -28.73 17.16 7.63
C ARG A 391 -28.03 18.18 8.54
N ILE A 392 -28.62 19.36 8.67
CA ILE A 392 -28.10 20.44 9.52
C ILE A 392 -28.81 20.38 10.86
N LEU A 393 -28.03 20.20 11.92
CA LEU A 393 -28.52 20.08 13.29
C LEU A 393 -27.97 21.23 14.16
N ASP A 394 -28.71 21.61 15.19
CA ASP A 394 -28.20 22.47 16.26
C ASP A 394 -27.33 21.68 17.26
N ASN A 395 -26.80 22.36 18.28
CA ASN A 395 -25.95 21.76 19.31
C ASN A 395 -26.70 20.79 20.25
N GLU A 396 -28.04 20.75 20.19
CA GLU A 396 -28.88 19.78 20.90
C GLU A 396 -29.26 18.58 20.02
N GLY A 397 -28.87 18.59 18.74
CA GLY A 397 -29.16 17.54 17.77
C GLY A 397 -30.52 17.66 17.06
N ASN A 398 -31.24 18.79 17.23
CA ASN A 398 -32.50 19.05 16.55
C ASN A 398 -32.25 19.67 15.15
N PRO A 399 -33.16 19.51 14.17
CA PRO A 399 -33.03 20.17 12.87
C PRO A 399 -32.93 21.70 13.02
N ALA A 400 -31.89 22.31 12.45
CA ALA A 400 -31.67 23.75 12.55
C ALA A 400 -32.60 24.53 11.60
N PRO A 401 -33.55 25.35 12.10
CA PRO A 401 -34.49 26.08 11.25
C PRO A 401 -33.87 27.34 10.64
N GLY A 402 -34.28 27.68 9.40
CA GLY A 402 -33.91 28.96 8.77
C GLY A 402 -32.45 29.10 8.35
N VAL A 403 -31.70 28.00 8.30
CA VAL A 403 -30.27 28.01 7.93
C VAL A 403 -30.08 28.21 6.43
N SER A 404 -29.12 29.06 6.06
CA SER A 404 -28.56 29.11 4.71
C SER A 404 -27.36 28.17 4.64
N VAL A 405 -27.22 27.42 3.54
CA VAL A 405 -26.09 26.53 3.30
C VAL A 405 -25.39 26.97 2.03
N GLU A 406 -24.10 27.25 2.16
CA GLU A 406 -23.21 27.52 1.03
C GLU A 406 -22.16 26.42 0.99
N LEU A 407 -21.83 25.96 -0.22
CA LEU A 407 -20.90 24.86 -0.44
C LEU A 407 -19.70 25.38 -1.22
N TYR A 408 -18.53 25.11 -0.67
CA TYR A 408 -17.25 25.55 -1.22
C TYR A 408 -16.46 24.33 -1.66
N GLN A 409 -15.78 24.46 -2.79
CA GLN A 409 -14.83 23.46 -3.27
C GLN A 409 -13.43 23.98 -3.00
N ARG A 410 -12.60 23.16 -2.36
CA ARG A 410 -11.17 23.42 -2.16
C ARG A 410 -10.36 22.94 -3.36
#